data_AF-A0A968LSH8-F1
#
_entry.id   AF-A0A968LSH8-F1
#
_cell.length_a   1.000
_cell.length_b   1.000
_cell.length_c   1.000
_cell.angle_alpha   90.00
_cell.angle_beta   90.00
_cell.angle_gamma   90.00
#
_symmetry.space_group_name_H-M   'P 1'
#
loop_
_entity.id
_entity.type
_entity.pdbx_description
1 polymer ?
#
loop_
_entity_poly.entity_id
_entity_poly.type
_entity_poly.pdbx_seq_one_letter_code
_entity_poly.pdbx_strand_id
1 'polypeptide(L)'
;MPYRLDLTALNKAELERLIPKEQLLAVRASLATSRLLRKAMLGPDVYPDVLTLAVAEEADWDDLGASVQDAVRTKEYRDVLREMGFHQVGAFRLLGMPYPRNFFAYVKDADTFAALYLSDAQGIKPYLEMFTQFRQEKEGKLGVVTSSADLIELDPSPRYHWVHLAGKHPEPIFQFHRSKVLEYGKANKAARDETGFREAYLGVWNANYESWITRGVLKAGAA
;
A
#
# COMPACT_ATOMS: atom_id res chain seq x y z
N MET A 1 6.94 -12.96 15.79
CA MET A 1 5.92 -14.05 15.79
C MET A 1 4.90 -13.72 14.69
N PRO A 2 4.32 -14.69 13.97
CA PRO A 2 3.34 -14.34 12.93
C PRO A 2 2.14 -13.63 13.56
N TYR A 3 1.72 -12.52 12.94
CA TYR A 3 0.42 -11.93 13.22
C TYR A 3 -0.61 -12.56 12.29
N ARG A 4 -1.87 -12.56 12.69
CA ARG A 4 -2.97 -13.06 11.87
C ARG A 4 -4.07 -12.01 11.80
N LEU A 5 -4.64 -11.87 10.61
CA LEU A 5 -5.77 -10.96 10.38
C LEU A 5 -7.01 -11.48 11.11
N ASP A 6 -7.58 -10.72 12.05
CA ASP A 6 -8.83 -11.07 12.71
C ASP A 6 -10.02 -10.46 11.96
N LEU A 7 -10.74 -11.30 11.22
CA LEU A 7 -11.92 -10.88 10.45
C LEU A 7 -13.04 -10.32 11.34
N THR A 8 -13.08 -10.69 12.62
CA THR A 8 -14.11 -10.17 13.54
C THR A 8 -13.87 -8.71 13.92
N ALA A 9 -12.62 -8.24 13.87
CA ALA A 9 -12.22 -6.88 14.18
C ALA A 9 -12.38 -5.91 13.00
N LEU A 10 -12.58 -6.44 11.79
CA LEU A 10 -12.78 -5.63 10.57
C LEU A 10 -14.16 -4.96 10.55
N ASN A 11 -14.20 -3.72 10.05
CA ASN A 11 -15.48 -3.07 9.81
C ASN A 11 -16.18 -3.65 8.55
N LYS A 12 -17.44 -3.28 8.35
CA LYS A 12 -18.24 -3.79 7.22
C LYS A 12 -17.58 -3.50 5.86
N ALA A 13 -17.04 -2.29 5.68
CA ALA A 13 -16.43 -1.88 4.42
C ALA A 13 -15.11 -2.63 4.15
N GLU A 14 -14.30 -2.89 5.17
CA GLU A 14 -13.08 -3.72 5.07
C GLU A 14 -13.45 -5.17 4.70
N LEU A 15 -14.47 -5.75 5.34
CA LEU A 15 -14.94 -7.10 5.01
C LEU A 15 -15.46 -7.22 3.57
N GLU A 16 -16.21 -6.22 3.10
CA GLU A 16 -16.72 -6.18 1.73
C GLU A 16 -15.63 -5.98 0.67
N ARG A 17 -14.48 -5.41 1.07
CA ARG A 17 -13.30 -5.24 0.21
C ARG A 17 -12.44 -6.50 0.16
N LEU A 18 -12.28 -7.18 1.29
CA LEU A 18 -11.42 -8.37 1.42
C LEU A 18 -12.09 -9.67 0.96
N ILE A 19 -13.41 -9.79 1.12
CA ILE A 19 -14.13 -11.03 0.85
C ILE A 19 -15.05 -10.81 -0.36
N PRO A 20 -14.93 -11.61 -1.42
CA PRO A 20 -15.85 -11.57 -2.56
C PRO A 20 -17.31 -11.63 -2.09
N LYS A 21 -18.20 -10.89 -2.77
CA LYS A 21 -19.60 -10.72 -2.32
C LYS A 21 -20.33 -12.06 -2.15
N GLU A 22 -20.01 -13.03 -2.99
CA GLU A 22 -20.58 -14.37 -2.99
C GLU A 22 -20.15 -15.16 -1.73
N GLN A 23 -18.90 -14.99 -1.31
CA GLN A 23 -18.34 -15.64 -0.12
C GLN A 23 -18.73 -14.91 1.17
N LEU A 24 -18.96 -13.60 1.12
CA LEU A 24 -19.31 -12.80 2.27
C LEU A 24 -20.64 -13.26 2.91
N LEU A 25 -21.61 -13.68 2.09
CA LEU A 25 -22.87 -14.24 2.58
C LEU A 25 -22.67 -15.52 3.39
N ALA A 26 -21.79 -16.41 2.92
CA ALA A 26 -21.49 -17.67 3.61
C ALA A 26 -20.76 -17.44 4.95
N VAL A 27 -19.93 -16.39 5.03
CA VAL A 27 -19.10 -16.11 6.20
C VAL A 27 -19.80 -15.20 7.23
N ARG A 28 -20.86 -14.48 6.83
CA ARG A 28 -21.60 -13.53 7.69
C ARG A 28 -22.15 -14.16 8.98
N ALA A 29 -22.76 -15.33 8.90
CA ALA A 29 -23.31 -16.02 10.07
C ALA A 29 -22.19 -16.40 11.05
N SER A 30 -21.11 -17.00 10.55
CA SER A 30 -19.93 -17.37 11.33
C SER A 30 -19.25 -16.17 11.99
N LEU A 31 -19.17 -15.02 11.28
CA LEU A 31 -18.63 -13.77 11.83
C LEU A 31 -19.50 -13.22 12.95
N ALA A 32 -20.83 -13.21 12.77
CA ALA A 32 -21.76 -12.75 13.79
C ALA A 32 -21.67 -13.59 15.07
N THR A 33 -21.65 -14.92 14.92
CA THR A 33 -21.46 -15.85 16.05
C THR A 33 -20.11 -15.65 16.73
N SER A 34 -19.03 -15.52 15.97
CA SER A 34 -17.68 -15.34 16.52
C SER A 34 -17.57 -14.02 17.30
N ARG A 35 -18.16 -12.93 16.79
CA ARG A 35 -18.26 -11.65 17.49
C ARG A 35 -19.06 -11.76 18.80
N LEU A 36 -20.22 -12.42 18.75
CA LEU A 36 -21.06 -12.65 19.94
C LEU A 36 -20.29 -13.41 21.04
N LEU A 37 -19.54 -14.44 20.63
CA LEU A 37 -18.73 -15.27 21.53
C LEU A 37 -17.37 -14.65 21.89
N ARG A 38 -17.05 -13.45 21.41
CA ARG A 38 -15.75 -12.79 21.57
C ARG A 38 -14.57 -13.69 21.15
N LYS A 39 -14.78 -14.54 20.14
CA LYS A 39 -13.78 -15.45 19.59
C LYS A 39 -13.25 -14.89 18.27
N ALA A 40 -11.92 -14.80 18.14
CA ALA A 40 -11.28 -14.34 16.92
C ALA A 40 -11.54 -15.31 15.75
N MET A 41 -11.78 -14.76 14.56
CA MET A 41 -11.83 -15.52 13.32
C MET A 41 -10.60 -15.16 12.49
N LEU A 42 -9.56 -15.98 12.61
CA LEU A 42 -8.24 -15.68 12.07
C LEU A 42 -8.15 -16.04 10.58
N GLY A 43 -7.69 -15.08 9.79
CA GLY A 43 -7.38 -15.20 8.37
C GLY A 43 -5.90 -15.57 8.13
N PRO A 44 -5.33 -15.15 6.99
CA PRO A 44 -3.96 -15.49 6.61
C PRO A 44 -2.92 -14.88 7.56
N ASP A 45 -1.74 -15.49 7.56
CA ASP A 45 -0.59 -15.01 8.34
C ASP A 45 0.00 -13.75 7.71
N VAL A 46 0.39 -12.82 8.56
CA VAL A 46 1.00 -11.53 8.25
C VAL A 46 2.27 -11.42 9.08
N TYR A 47 3.37 -11.01 8.46
CA TYR A 47 4.68 -10.98 9.11
C TYR A 47 5.23 -9.54 9.15
N PRO A 48 4.69 -8.66 10.03
CA PRO A 48 5.15 -7.29 10.13
C PRO A 48 6.63 -7.20 10.54
N ASP A 49 7.10 -8.12 11.38
CA ASP A 49 8.50 -8.16 11.87
C ASP A 49 9.54 -8.42 10.74
N VAL A 50 9.10 -8.90 9.57
CA VAL A 50 9.97 -9.19 8.42
C VAL A 50 9.65 -8.28 7.22
N LEU A 51 8.92 -7.19 7.44
CA LEU A 51 8.62 -6.21 6.41
C LEU A 51 9.93 -5.64 5.85
N THR A 52 10.24 -6.00 4.61
CA THR A 52 11.46 -5.54 3.94
C THR A 52 11.23 -5.40 2.45
N LEU A 53 12.08 -4.57 1.83
CA LEU A 53 12.15 -4.40 0.39
C LEU A 53 13.34 -5.20 -0.13
N ALA A 54 13.05 -6.34 -0.75
CA ALA A 54 14.05 -7.10 -1.48
C ALA A 54 14.28 -6.43 -2.84
N VAL A 55 15.55 -6.22 -3.20
CA VAL A 55 15.89 -5.83 -4.58
C VAL A 55 15.46 -6.97 -5.48
N ALA A 56 14.79 -6.64 -6.57
CA ALA A 56 14.41 -7.58 -7.59
C ALA A 56 15.22 -7.31 -8.85
N GLU A 57 15.75 -8.36 -9.48
CA GLU A 57 16.56 -8.23 -10.70
C GLU A 57 15.65 -7.85 -11.87
N GLU A 58 16.03 -6.86 -12.70
CA GLU A 58 15.21 -6.43 -13.85
C GLU A 58 14.89 -7.55 -14.84
N ALA A 59 15.68 -8.64 -14.87
CA ALA A 59 15.44 -9.82 -15.70
C ALA A 59 14.19 -10.64 -15.29
N ASP A 60 13.70 -10.51 -14.05
CA ASP A 60 12.44 -11.12 -13.60
C ASP A 60 11.18 -10.41 -14.18
N TRP A 61 11.35 -9.39 -15.04
CA TRP A 61 10.32 -8.38 -15.33
C TRP A 61 9.96 -8.28 -16.81
N ASP A 62 10.52 -9.14 -17.67
CA ASP A 62 10.13 -9.24 -19.09
C ASP A 62 8.64 -9.58 -19.26
N ASP A 63 8.01 -10.14 -18.22
CA ASP A 63 6.56 -10.28 -18.05
C ASP A 63 6.00 -9.15 -17.17
N LEU A 64 5.86 -7.93 -17.72
CA LEU A 64 5.39 -6.71 -17.04
C LEU A 64 3.92 -6.77 -16.56
N GLY A 65 3.57 -7.72 -15.71
CA GLY A 65 2.21 -7.91 -15.20
C GLY A 65 1.56 -9.18 -15.72
N ALA A 66 0.50 -9.59 -15.03
CA ALA A 66 -0.22 -10.85 -15.26
C ALA A 66 -0.91 -10.95 -16.64
N SER A 67 -0.99 -9.85 -17.40
CA SER A 67 -1.57 -9.83 -18.75
C SER A 67 -0.86 -8.82 -19.66
N VAL A 68 -1.00 -9.01 -20.99
CA VAL A 68 -0.47 -8.07 -21.99
C VAL A 68 -1.03 -6.65 -21.80
N GLN A 69 -2.31 -6.54 -21.42
CA GLN A 69 -2.94 -5.25 -21.18
C GLN A 69 -2.32 -4.54 -19.96
N ASP A 70 -1.99 -5.30 -18.92
CA ASP A 70 -1.31 -4.76 -17.75
C ASP A 70 0.12 -4.35 -18.04
N ALA A 71 0.82 -5.08 -18.92
CA ALA A 71 2.14 -4.71 -19.41
C ALA A 71 2.14 -3.38 -20.16
N VAL A 72 1.17 -3.19 -21.07
CA VAL A 72 0.98 -1.93 -21.77
C VAL A 72 0.69 -0.80 -20.77
N ARG A 73 -0.25 -1.01 -19.85
CA ARG A 73 -0.62 0.00 -18.84
C ARG A 73 0.53 0.35 -17.91
N THR A 74 1.30 -0.64 -17.47
CA THR A 74 2.49 -0.42 -16.65
C THR A 74 3.50 0.42 -17.41
N LYS A 75 3.78 0.08 -18.68
CA LYS A 75 4.68 0.86 -19.53
C LYS A 75 4.21 2.31 -19.69
N GLU A 76 2.93 2.53 -19.98
CA GLU A 76 2.34 3.88 -20.06
C GLU A 76 2.54 4.66 -18.76
N TYR A 77 2.34 4.03 -17.60
CA TYR A 77 2.53 4.70 -16.31
C TYR A 77 3.99 5.09 -16.09
N ARG A 78 4.94 4.23 -16.49
CA ARG A 78 6.37 4.53 -16.42
C ARG A 78 6.76 5.70 -17.32
N ASP A 79 6.26 5.71 -18.55
CA ASP A 79 6.56 6.76 -19.52
C ASP A 79 6.04 8.12 -19.02
N VAL A 80 4.79 8.17 -18.53
CA VAL A 80 4.23 9.39 -17.92
C VAL A 80 5.02 9.84 -16.68
N LEU A 81 5.42 8.92 -15.79
CA LEU A 81 6.24 9.27 -14.63
C LEU A 81 7.58 9.91 -15.05
N ARG A 82 8.24 9.35 -16.07
CA ARG A 82 9.49 9.89 -16.61
C ARG A 82 9.29 11.26 -17.24
N GLU A 83 8.23 11.46 -18.01
CA GLU A 83 7.86 12.76 -18.60
C GLU A 83 7.60 13.82 -17.53
N MET A 84 6.98 13.43 -16.41
CA MET A 84 6.79 14.30 -15.23
C MET A 84 8.07 14.56 -14.44
N GLY A 85 9.22 13.98 -14.82
CA GLY A 85 10.51 14.18 -14.17
C GLY A 85 10.74 13.32 -12.93
N PHE A 86 10.03 12.19 -12.79
CA PHE A 86 10.38 11.18 -11.80
C PHE A 86 11.59 10.37 -12.26
N HIS A 87 12.51 10.11 -11.32
CA HIS A 87 13.67 9.25 -11.54
C HIS A 87 13.44 7.89 -10.90
N GLN A 88 13.64 6.81 -11.66
CA GLN A 88 13.57 5.46 -11.13
C GLN A 88 14.79 5.24 -10.21
N VAL A 89 14.55 4.81 -8.97
CA VAL A 89 15.62 4.54 -7.98
C VAL A 89 15.80 3.06 -7.70
N GLY A 90 14.85 2.22 -8.13
CA GLY A 90 14.95 0.79 -7.94
C GLY A 90 13.69 0.03 -8.35
N ALA A 91 13.78 -1.27 -8.16
CA ALA A 91 12.76 -2.27 -8.44
C ALA A 91 12.74 -3.19 -7.22
N PHE A 92 11.56 -3.35 -6.61
CA PHE A 92 11.46 -4.04 -5.32
C PHE A 92 10.34 -5.06 -5.29
N ARG A 93 10.56 -6.07 -4.44
CA ARG A 93 9.53 -6.96 -3.93
C ARG A 93 9.30 -6.68 -2.44
N LEU A 94 8.06 -6.35 -2.09
CA LEU A 94 7.62 -6.22 -0.70
C LEU A 94 7.45 -7.61 -0.09
N LEU A 95 8.24 -7.91 0.94
CA LEU A 95 8.14 -9.13 1.73
C LEU A 95 7.45 -8.84 3.08
N GLY A 96 6.94 -9.88 3.75
CA GLY A 96 6.25 -9.76 5.04
C GLY A 96 4.74 -9.53 4.96
N MET A 97 4.21 -9.33 3.75
CA MET A 97 2.77 -9.36 3.45
C MET A 97 2.30 -10.78 3.12
N PRO A 98 1.02 -11.13 3.33
CA PRO A 98 0.45 -12.40 2.88
C PRO A 98 0.70 -12.67 1.39
N TYR A 99 0.74 -11.58 0.61
CA TYR A 99 0.96 -11.60 -0.83
C TYR A 99 2.10 -10.63 -1.15
N PRO A 100 3.27 -11.12 -1.58
CA PRO A 100 4.37 -10.27 -2.00
C PRO A 100 3.95 -9.38 -3.18
N ARG A 101 4.30 -8.10 -3.13
CA ARG A 101 3.99 -7.15 -4.20
C ARG A 101 5.27 -6.69 -4.89
N ASN A 102 5.30 -6.74 -6.21
CA ASN A 102 6.40 -6.20 -7.00
C ASN A 102 6.06 -4.79 -7.46
N PHE A 103 7.03 -3.87 -7.40
CA PHE A 103 6.81 -2.50 -7.83
C PHE A 103 8.11 -1.80 -8.25
N PHE A 104 7.98 -0.87 -9.19
CA PHE A 104 9.04 0.08 -9.53
C PHE A 104 8.99 1.27 -8.57
N ALA A 105 10.15 1.70 -8.10
CA ALA A 105 10.30 2.84 -7.22
C ALA A 105 10.84 4.06 -7.97
N TYR A 106 10.20 5.20 -7.71
CA TYR A 106 10.54 6.47 -8.32
C TYR A 106 10.61 7.59 -7.28
N VAL A 107 11.42 8.61 -7.57
CA VAL A 107 11.56 9.83 -6.75
C VAL A 107 11.50 11.06 -7.63
N LYS A 108 10.78 12.10 -7.15
CA LYS A 108 10.77 13.43 -7.72
C LYS A 108 11.07 14.48 -6.65
N ASP A 109 11.84 15.50 -7.01
CA ASP A 109 12.19 16.68 -6.19
C ASP A 109 12.83 16.39 -4.82
N ALA A 110 13.23 15.13 -4.55
CA ALA A 110 13.72 14.62 -3.26
C ALA A 110 12.67 14.55 -2.14
N ASP A 111 11.39 14.71 -2.45
CA ASP A 111 10.33 14.79 -1.45
C ASP A 111 9.07 13.98 -1.78
N THR A 112 8.83 13.70 -3.07
CA THR A 112 7.73 12.85 -3.51
C THR A 112 8.26 11.52 -4.03
N PHE A 113 7.86 10.45 -3.36
CA PHE A 113 8.18 9.08 -3.70
C PHE A 113 6.98 8.45 -4.37
N ALA A 114 7.22 7.56 -5.33
CA ALA A 114 6.17 6.85 -6.05
C ALA A 114 6.52 5.36 -6.20
N ALA A 115 5.58 4.49 -5.82
CA ALA A 115 5.63 3.05 -6.04
C ALA A 115 4.61 2.69 -7.13
N LEU A 116 5.09 2.25 -8.29
CA LEU A 116 4.27 1.71 -9.37
C LEU A 116 4.19 0.19 -9.21
N TYR A 117 3.09 -0.29 -8.65
CA TYR A 117 2.84 -1.70 -8.44
C TYR A 117 2.48 -2.39 -9.75
N LEU A 118 3.07 -3.58 -9.94
CA LEU A 118 2.77 -4.45 -11.06
C LEU A 118 1.51 -5.26 -10.77
N SER A 119 0.83 -5.73 -11.82
CA SER A 119 -0.23 -6.70 -11.62
C SER A 119 0.31 -8.05 -11.19
N ASP A 120 -0.53 -8.82 -10.51
CA ASP A 120 -0.22 -10.17 -10.05
C ASP A 120 -1.29 -11.18 -10.46
N ALA A 121 -0.98 -12.46 -10.22
CA ALA A 121 -1.88 -13.58 -10.53
C ALA A 121 -3.19 -13.57 -9.71
N GLN A 122 -3.30 -12.71 -8.68
CA GLN A 122 -4.50 -12.56 -7.85
C GLN A 122 -5.48 -11.53 -8.42
N GLY A 123 -5.13 -10.90 -9.54
CA GLY A 123 -5.98 -9.93 -10.22
C GLY A 123 -5.82 -8.50 -9.72
N ILE A 124 -4.76 -8.20 -8.95
CA ILE A 124 -4.38 -6.82 -8.68
C ILE A 124 -3.98 -6.19 -10.02
N LYS A 125 -4.59 -5.08 -10.40
CA LYS A 125 -4.21 -4.31 -11.60
C LYS A 125 -3.02 -3.40 -11.30
N PRO A 126 -2.25 -2.97 -12.32
CA PRO A 126 -1.19 -2.00 -12.09
C PRO A 126 -1.75 -0.70 -11.52
N TYR A 127 -1.12 -0.20 -10.46
CA TYR A 127 -1.55 1.03 -9.81
C TYR A 127 -0.36 1.80 -9.24
N LEU A 128 -0.59 3.08 -8.97
CA LEU A 128 0.41 4.00 -8.48
C LEU A 128 0.08 4.42 -7.06
N GLU A 129 1.08 4.39 -6.18
CA GLU A 129 1.01 4.98 -4.86
C GLU A 129 2.09 6.05 -4.74
N MET A 130 1.70 7.26 -4.36
CA MET A 130 2.62 8.37 -4.10
C MET A 130 2.60 8.69 -2.61
N PHE A 131 3.77 8.93 -2.04
CA PHE A 131 3.89 9.31 -0.64
C PHE A 131 4.92 10.43 -0.46
N THR A 132 4.60 11.34 0.45
CA THR A 132 5.47 12.43 0.87
C THR A 132 5.40 12.52 2.40
N GLN A 133 6.55 12.43 3.07
CA GLN A 133 6.64 12.66 4.51
C GLN A 133 6.84 14.15 4.79
N PHE A 134 6.30 14.64 5.90
CA PHE A 134 6.50 16.02 6.34
C PHE A 134 7.72 16.14 7.24
N ARG A 135 8.39 17.30 7.17
CA ARG A 135 9.53 17.61 8.03
C ARG A 135 9.13 17.70 9.50
N GLN A 136 7.92 18.18 9.75
CA GLN A 136 7.30 18.26 11.08
C GLN A 136 5.85 17.83 10.94
N GLU A 137 5.36 17.08 11.92
CA GLU A 137 3.95 16.71 11.96
C GLU A 137 3.08 17.97 12.01
N LYS A 138 2.06 18.02 11.17
CA LYS A 138 1.00 19.03 11.24
C LYS A 138 -0.32 18.29 11.43
N GLU A 139 -1.11 18.71 12.41
CA GLU A 139 -2.40 18.06 12.75
C GLU A 139 -2.25 16.56 13.05
N GLY A 140 -1.11 16.15 13.63
CA GLY A 140 -0.77 14.75 13.92
C GLY A 140 -0.54 13.90 12.67
N LYS A 141 -0.32 14.53 11.50
CA LYS A 141 -0.02 13.85 10.24
C LYS A 141 1.48 13.83 9.96
N LEU A 142 2.00 12.63 9.71
CA LEU A 142 3.36 12.35 9.26
C LEU A 142 3.58 12.67 7.78
N GLY A 143 2.52 12.71 6.98
CA GLY A 143 2.63 12.88 5.54
C GLY A 143 1.33 12.67 4.79
N VAL A 144 1.43 12.63 3.47
CA VAL A 144 0.33 12.35 2.53
C VAL A 144 0.64 11.07 1.78
N VAL A 145 -0.38 10.25 1.57
CA VAL A 145 -0.34 9.10 0.65
C VAL A 145 -1.50 9.22 -0.32
N THR A 146 -1.23 9.06 -1.61
CA THR A 146 -2.25 9.11 -2.67
C THR A 146 -2.13 7.85 -3.52
N SER A 147 -3.22 7.12 -3.69
CA SER A 147 -3.21 5.83 -4.40
C SER A 147 -4.24 5.79 -5.52
N SER A 148 -3.86 5.20 -6.65
CA SER A 148 -4.76 4.90 -7.77
C SER A 148 -5.26 3.46 -7.79
N ALA A 149 -4.97 2.68 -6.75
CA ALA A 149 -5.48 1.30 -6.64
C ALA A 149 -7.01 1.27 -6.84
N ASP A 150 -7.56 0.18 -7.34
CA ASP A 150 -9.03 0.02 -7.39
C ASP A 150 -9.58 -0.48 -6.04
N LEU A 151 -8.70 -1.01 -5.17
CA LEU A 151 -9.05 -1.61 -3.89
C LEU A 151 -7.98 -1.32 -2.85
N ILE A 152 -8.39 -0.79 -1.69
CA ILE A 152 -7.56 -0.73 -0.47
C ILE A 152 -8.12 -1.77 0.49
N GLU A 153 -7.35 -2.81 0.82
CA GLU A 153 -7.81 -3.97 1.59
C GLU A 153 -8.20 -3.63 3.04
N LEU A 154 -7.37 -2.85 3.73
CA LEU A 154 -7.55 -2.47 5.14
C LEU A 154 -7.52 -0.96 5.30
N ASP A 155 -8.28 -0.41 6.24
CA ASP A 155 -8.23 1.02 6.51
C ASP A 155 -6.85 1.39 7.02
N PRO A 156 -6.16 2.36 6.38
CA PRO A 156 -4.78 2.65 6.69
C PRO A 156 -4.65 3.53 7.94
N SER A 157 -3.40 3.76 8.35
CA SER A 157 -3.07 4.54 9.53
C SER A 157 -3.63 5.97 9.46
N PRO A 158 -4.27 6.47 10.53
CA PRO A 158 -4.71 7.86 10.60
C PRO A 158 -3.52 8.83 10.73
N ARG A 159 -2.28 8.33 10.93
CA ARG A 159 -1.07 9.17 10.97
C ARG A 159 -0.67 9.71 9.61
N TYR A 160 -1.24 9.21 8.51
CA TYR A 160 -1.05 9.78 7.17
C TYR A 160 -2.39 10.30 6.64
N HIS A 161 -2.33 11.31 5.77
CA HIS A 161 -3.49 11.74 5.00
C HIS A 161 -3.60 10.88 3.75
N TRP A 162 -4.51 9.90 3.78
CA TRP A 162 -4.75 8.98 2.66
C TRP A 162 -5.81 9.53 1.71
N VAL A 163 -5.48 9.51 0.43
CA VAL A 163 -6.40 9.88 -0.65
C VAL A 163 -6.43 8.76 -1.66
N HIS A 164 -7.64 8.34 -2.02
CA HIS A 164 -7.85 7.29 -3.00
C HIS A 164 -8.51 7.85 -4.25
N LEU A 165 -7.84 7.69 -5.39
CA LEU A 165 -8.26 8.16 -6.70
C LEU A 165 -8.28 6.97 -7.67
N ALA A 166 -9.19 6.03 -7.39
CA ALA A 166 -9.29 4.76 -8.07
C ALA A 166 -9.27 4.90 -9.60
N GLY A 167 -8.41 4.11 -10.25
CA GLY A 167 -8.29 4.02 -11.70
C GLY A 167 -7.75 5.27 -12.40
N LYS A 168 -7.35 6.33 -11.68
CA LYS A 168 -6.81 7.55 -12.30
C LYS A 168 -5.37 7.35 -12.80
N HIS A 169 -5.04 8.02 -13.91
CA HIS A 169 -3.70 8.07 -14.47
C HIS A 169 -2.70 8.81 -13.56
N PRO A 170 -1.38 8.60 -13.73
CA PRO A 170 -0.35 9.16 -12.85
C PRO A 170 -0.38 10.68 -12.66
N GLU A 171 -0.74 11.43 -13.71
CA GLU A 171 -0.70 12.89 -13.65
C GLU A 171 -1.76 13.52 -12.74
N PRO A 172 -3.07 13.17 -12.85
CA PRO A 172 -4.06 13.55 -11.86
C PRO A 172 -3.70 13.13 -10.42
N ILE A 173 -3.08 11.95 -10.25
CA ILE A 173 -2.60 11.48 -8.94
C ILE A 173 -1.55 12.44 -8.38
N PHE A 174 -0.54 12.77 -9.20
CA PHE A 174 0.54 13.67 -8.80
C PHE A 174 0.04 15.07 -8.45
N GLN A 175 -0.81 15.65 -9.31
CA GLN A 175 -1.37 16.99 -9.08
C GLN A 175 -2.15 17.06 -7.76
N PHE A 176 -2.99 16.05 -7.49
CA PHE A 176 -3.73 15.98 -6.24
C PHE A 176 -2.82 15.72 -5.04
N HIS A 177 -1.81 14.85 -5.20
CA HIS A 177 -0.83 14.59 -4.16
C HIS A 177 -0.11 15.87 -3.74
N ARG A 178 0.39 16.65 -4.71
CA ARG A 178 1.08 17.92 -4.45
C ARG A 178 0.17 18.97 -3.82
N SER A 179 -1.09 19.06 -4.23
CA SER A 179 -2.03 19.99 -3.60
C SER A 179 -2.23 19.67 -2.11
N LYS A 180 -2.33 18.38 -1.75
CA LYS A 180 -2.41 17.94 -0.35
C LYS A 180 -1.12 18.14 0.42
N VAL A 181 0.03 17.91 -0.19
CA VAL A 181 1.32 18.24 0.44
C VAL A 181 1.38 19.72 0.81
N LEU A 182 0.99 20.62 -0.10
CA LEU A 182 0.98 22.07 0.15
C LEU A 182 -0.03 22.50 1.22
N GLU A 183 -1.18 21.83 1.29
CA GLU A 183 -2.23 22.07 2.31
C GLU A 183 -1.76 21.66 3.71
N TYR A 184 -1.17 20.46 3.82
CA TYR A 184 -0.89 19.82 5.10
C TYR A 184 0.53 20.00 5.62
N GLY A 185 1.49 20.53 4.86
CA GLY A 185 2.80 20.77 5.46
C GLY A 185 3.94 21.11 4.52
N LYS A 186 5.16 21.12 5.08
CA LYS A 186 6.40 21.20 4.31
C LYS A 186 6.98 19.80 4.19
N ALA A 187 7.17 19.36 2.95
CA ALA A 187 7.75 18.06 2.67
C ALA A 187 9.17 17.96 3.27
N ASN A 188 9.47 16.78 3.82
CA ASN A 188 10.82 16.42 4.22
C ASN A 188 11.59 16.05 2.95
N LYS A 189 12.65 16.81 2.66
CA LYS A 189 13.53 16.46 1.55
C LYS A 189 14.48 15.38 2.04
N ALA A 190 14.21 14.14 1.66
CA ALA A 190 15.09 13.01 1.87
C ALA A 190 16.02 12.85 0.65
N ALA A 191 16.98 11.93 0.73
CA ALA A 191 17.89 11.68 -0.37
C ALA A 191 17.13 11.15 -1.60
N ARG A 192 17.62 11.48 -2.81
CA ARG A 192 17.02 11.06 -4.10
C ARG A 192 17.42 9.63 -4.49
N ASP A 193 17.70 8.80 -3.50
CA ASP A 193 18.33 7.49 -3.67
C ASP A 193 17.44 6.37 -3.16
N GLU A 194 17.94 5.16 -3.36
CA GLU A 194 17.28 3.92 -2.98
C GLU A 194 17.01 3.86 -1.47
N THR A 195 17.99 4.27 -0.65
CA THR A 195 17.90 4.24 0.81
C THR A 195 16.80 5.16 1.31
N GLY A 196 16.76 6.41 0.83
CA GLY A 196 15.72 7.37 1.19
C GLY A 196 14.32 6.89 0.80
N PHE A 197 14.19 6.25 -0.38
CA PHE A 197 12.92 5.64 -0.78
C PHE A 197 12.50 4.52 0.18
N ARG A 198 13.41 3.59 0.51
CA ARG A 198 13.11 2.45 1.39
C ARG A 198 12.65 2.92 2.77
N GLU A 199 13.36 3.87 3.37
CA GLU A 199 13.02 4.42 4.68
C GLU A 199 11.64 5.08 4.68
N ALA A 200 11.36 5.92 3.67
CA ALA A 200 10.09 6.60 3.56
C ALA A 200 8.92 5.61 3.33
N TYR A 201 9.11 4.62 2.44
CA TYR A 201 8.12 3.60 2.14
C TYR A 201 7.80 2.72 3.35
N LEU A 202 8.85 2.18 4.00
CA LEU A 202 8.68 1.35 5.20
C LEU A 202 8.08 2.15 6.35
N GLY A 203 8.38 3.45 6.46
CA GLY A 203 7.75 4.33 7.45
C GLY A 203 6.22 4.45 7.29
N VAL A 204 5.71 4.41 6.05
CA VAL A 204 4.25 4.39 5.80
C VAL A 204 3.65 3.06 6.23
N TRP A 205 4.25 1.95 5.82
CA TRP A 205 3.76 0.61 6.14
C TRP A 205 3.85 0.28 7.63
N ASN A 206 4.93 0.67 8.31
CA ASN A 206 5.07 0.50 9.76
C ASN A 206 3.96 1.23 10.50
N ALA A 207 3.61 2.46 10.09
CA ALA A 207 2.49 3.19 10.70
C ALA A 207 1.13 2.51 10.46
N ASN A 208 0.94 1.84 9.30
CA ASN A 208 -0.24 1.02 9.03
C ASN A 208 -0.29 -0.19 9.97
N TYR A 209 0.82 -0.93 10.09
CA TYR A 209 0.92 -2.08 10.99
C TYR A 209 0.67 -1.72 12.45
N GLU A 210 1.31 -0.67 12.96
CA GLU A 210 1.06 -0.15 14.31
C GLU A 210 -0.42 0.16 14.55
N SER A 211 -1.07 0.79 13.57
CA SER A 211 -2.50 1.10 13.64
C SER A 211 -3.36 -0.17 13.62
N TRP A 212 -3.06 -1.15 12.76
CA TRP A 212 -3.81 -2.40 12.69
C TRP A 212 -3.64 -3.27 13.94
N ILE A 213 -2.45 -3.28 14.54
CA ILE A 213 -2.20 -3.96 15.83
C ILE A 213 -2.99 -3.28 16.94
N THR A 214 -2.94 -1.95 17.02
CA THR A 214 -3.65 -1.16 18.05
C THR A 214 -5.17 -1.30 17.93
N ARG A 215 -5.69 -1.38 16.69
CA ARG A 215 -7.11 -1.66 16.42
C ARG A 215 -7.52 -3.11 16.71
N GLY A 216 -6.57 -4.01 16.97
CA GLY A 216 -6.82 -5.44 17.15
C GLY A 216 -7.19 -6.19 15.86
N VAL A 217 -6.96 -5.57 14.70
CA VAL A 217 -7.14 -6.19 13.37
C VAL A 217 -6.05 -7.22 13.10
N LEU A 218 -4.84 -6.97 13.60
CA LEU A 218 -3.76 -7.95 13.62
C LEU A 218 -3.57 -8.49 15.04
N LYS A 219 -3.64 -9.81 15.20
CA LYS A 219 -3.42 -10.50 16.48
C LYS A 219 -2.18 -11.36 16.41
N ALA A 220 -1.38 -11.40 17.46
CA ALA A 220 -0.30 -12.37 17.56
C ALA A 220 -0.87 -13.78 17.45
N GLY A 221 -0.33 -14.59 16.53
CA GLY A 221 -0.64 -16.01 16.46
C GLY A 221 -0.24 -16.68 17.77
N ALA A 222 -1.14 -17.43 18.38
CA ALA A 222 -0.76 -18.34 19.45
C ALA A 222 0.20 -19.38 18.86
N ALA A 223 1.35 -19.57 19.50
CA ALA A 223 2.27 -20.67 19.21
C ALA A 223 1.61 -22.03 19.48
#